data_AF-A0AA37SVB6-F1
#
_entry.id   AF-A0AA37SVB6-F1
#
_cell.length_a   1.000
_cell.length_b   1.000
_cell.length_c   1.000
_cell.angle_alpha   90.00
_cell.angle_beta   90.00
_cell.angle_gamma   90.00
#
_symmetry.space_group_name_H-M   'P 1'
#
loop_
_entity.id
_entity.type
_entity.pdbx_description
1 polymer ?
#
loop_
_entity_poly.entity_id
_entity_poly.type
_entity_poly.pdbx_seq_one_letter_code
_entity_poly.pdbx_strand_id
1 'polypeptide(L)'
;MKRKPIVSALLLALFGAASVANSAHAASYEVHVLPLSDVSQRHFGTSIDNTGLSLVTARDLFNQPIDLSLLNIDDAPLTDPDAAAAGNFNDFDYTLVIDQLLQARASLGTIQPDARFQKLASDIGYKTDGTDVTYVNGFDSEMDGTDGFTFSSNVRLTDSALGTHVIGNMAGPFSRVDYVNENDEAQFFVVNEFLNRAFVQVGDRVTPLAPGNIDGGGFSEAYQINANLQVAGVSSVASAESLQEALALCLDDEQRGDVPVEVCEYVRFNQADTRSTFIAGLIYDNLDYETKATLWQLDAEGNIVSTQLFDNLYEPDEFSDSNHSRGLDVNNAGVMVGFSSVLVIEDRPPGPVAAIFENGVTTRLSDDDEFLPSFATNINDNNYIVGYVGQFINGAPRNKLFTFDRNTNEMNVVQGFFVGSATVPRALNNNNIVVGDAESEASISSAQRPRVGFIYDIESDTFTDLNTLLPCDSPYKIVSAVDINDNNEIIADAFTTVPRKNARGVVITDESGEALTLDTVVSVKLSPTGNTPSDCAEDDRVSRERQGASFSFWLLASLGTIVFFRFRR
;
A
#
# COMPACT_ATOMS: atom_id res chain seq x y z
N MET A 1 -26.21 -69.82 21.85
CA MET A 1 -25.38 -69.29 20.74
C MET A 1 -24.71 -68.01 21.26
N LYS A 2 -23.47 -68.04 21.76
CA LYS A 2 -22.21 -67.90 21.01
C LYS A 2 -22.30 -66.85 19.89
N ARG A 3 -21.86 -65.61 20.18
CA ARG A 3 -20.55 -65.08 19.74
C ARG A 3 -20.17 -63.83 20.56
N LYS A 4 -18.86 -63.74 20.77
CA LYS A 4 -18.08 -62.79 21.57
C LYS A 4 -17.81 -61.48 20.79
N PRO A 5 -17.28 -60.44 21.46
CA PRO A 5 -17.11 -59.09 20.94
C PRO A 5 -15.85 -58.93 20.07
N ILE A 6 -15.79 -57.85 19.29
CA ILE A 6 -14.52 -57.29 18.80
C ILE A 6 -14.26 -56.00 19.57
N VAL A 7 -13.12 -56.01 20.25
CA VAL A 7 -12.45 -54.88 20.88
C VAL A 7 -11.55 -54.23 19.83
N SER A 8 -11.57 -52.89 19.77
CA SER A 8 -10.46 -51.99 19.42
C SER A 8 -10.94 -50.61 19.85
N ALA A 9 -10.67 -50.09 21.05
CA ALA A 9 -9.38 -49.70 21.63
C ALA A 9 -8.57 -48.78 20.70
N LEU A 10 -8.26 -47.60 21.27
CA LEU A 10 -7.26 -46.61 20.86
C LEU A 10 -7.71 -45.47 19.93
N LEU A 11 -8.23 -44.38 20.51
CA LEU A 11 -7.86 -43.01 20.16
C LEU A 11 -8.33 -42.08 21.30
N LEU A 12 -7.55 -42.08 22.37
CA LEU A 12 -7.60 -41.05 23.42
C LEU A 12 -6.16 -40.59 23.65
N ALA A 13 -5.67 -39.75 22.74
CA ALA A 13 -4.44 -39.00 22.88
C ALA A 13 -4.45 -37.85 21.86
N LEU A 14 -4.06 -36.66 22.31
CA LEU A 14 -3.91 -35.39 21.58
C LEU A 14 -5.15 -34.49 21.49
N PHE A 15 -5.76 -34.19 22.65
CA PHE A 15 -6.28 -32.85 22.93
C PHE A 15 -5.66 -32.40 24.25
N GLY A 16 -4.49 -31.78 24.11
CA GLY A 16 -3.63 -31.36 25.20
C GLY A 16 -2.51 -30.50 24.65
N ALA A 17 -2.83 -29.54 23.78
CA ALA A 17 -1.99 -28.36 23.65
C ALA A 17 -2.32 -27.50 24.87
N ALA A 18 -1.53 -27.70 25.91
CA ALA A 18 -1.50 -26.79 27.03
C ALA A 18 -1.24 -25.38 26.48
N SER A 19 -2.08 -24.44 26.89
CA SER A 19 -1.78 -23.02 26.93
C SER A 19 -0.48 -22.83 27.73
N VAL A 20 0.64 -22.91 27.04
CA VAL A 20 1.91 -22.38 27.53
C VAL A 20 1.80 -20.89 27.25
N ALA A 21 1.63 -20.10 28.30
CA ALA A 21 1.99 -18.69 28.22
C ALA A 21 3.49 -18.68 27.87
N ASN A 22 3.79 -18.54 26.57
CA ASN A 22 5.14 -18.32 26.11
C ASN A 22 5.52 -16.96 26.67
N SER A 23 6.35 -16.97 27.71
CA SER A 23 7.21 -15.84 28.03
C SER A 23 7.86 -15.38 26.73
N ALA A 24 7.63 -14.12 26.37
CA ALA A 24 8.20 -13.40 25.23
C ALA A 24 9.73 -13.35 25.32
N HIS A 25 10.40 -14.48 25.11
CA HIS A 25 11.76 -14.51 24.61
C HIS A 25 11.66 -14.31 23.11
N ALA A 26 12.49 -13.41 22.56
CA ALA A 26 12.55 -13.12 21.13
C ALA A 26 12.70 -14.43 20.35
N ALA A 27 11.60 -14.94 19.80
CA ALA A 27 11.63 -16.15 19.01
C ALA A 27 12.32 -15.83 17.68
N SER A 28 13.08 -16.79 17.14
CA SER A 28 13.53 -16.70 15.76
C SER A 28 12.37 -16.89 14.79
N TYR A 29 12.54 -16.38 13.58
CA TYR A 29 11.57 -16.48 12.50
C TYR A 29 12.10 -17.32 11.33
N GLU A 30 11.22 -18.13 10.76
CA GLU A 30 11.42 -18.78 9.47
C GLU A 30 10.82 -17.91 8.35
N VAL A 31 11.52 -17.79 7.22
CA VAL A 31 11.09 -16.98 6.08
C VAL A 31 10.45 -17.86 5.01
N HIS A 32 9.20 -17.57 4.65
CA HIS A 32 8.49 -18.20 3.55
C HIS A 32 8.17 -17.15 2.47
N VAL A 33 8.70 -17.32 1.25
CA VAL A 33 8.37 -16.43 0.13
C VAL A 33 6.95 -16.69 -0.34
N LEU A 34 6.16 -15.63 -0.57
CA LEU A 34 4.81 -15.77 -1.09
C LEU A 34 4.83 -16.08 -2.61
N PRO A 35 3.88 -16.89 -3.12
CA PRO A 35 3.97 -17.53 -4.43
C PRO A 35 3.58 -16.60 -5.61
N LEU A 36 4.25 -15.45 -5.75
CA LEU A 36 3.98 -14.46 -6.82
C LEU A 36 5.07 -14.39 -7.91
N SER A 37 6.10 -15.24 -7.85
CA SER A 37 7.25 -15.17 -8.77
C SER A 37 6.89 -15.38 -10.24
N ASP A 38 5.77 -16.02 -10.53
CA ASP A 38 5.26 -16.24 -11.90
C ASP A 38 4.16 -15.25 -12.30
N VAL A 39 3.74 -14.38 -11.37
CA VAL A 39 2.74 -13.34 -11.58
C VAL A 39 3.39 -11.98 -11.85
N SER A 40 4.46 -11.65 -11.12
CA SER A 40 5.11 -10.34 -11.23
C SER A 40 6.60 -10.38 -10.88
N GLN A 41 7.33 -9.35 -11.32
CA GLN A 41 8.75 -9.18 -10.99
C GLN A 41 8.95 -8.64 -9.55
N ARG A 42 7.99 -7.85 -9.06
CA ARG A 42 7.97 -7.24 -7.72
C ARG A 42 6.66 -7.54 -7.04
N HIS A 43 6.70 -7.81 -5.75
CA HIS A 43 5.49 -7.98 -4.96
C HIS A 43 5.74 -7.57 -3.51
N PHE A 44 4.74 -6.95 -2.89
CA PHE A 44 4.81 -6.30 -1.59
C PHE A 44 3.69 -6.81 -0.69
N GLY A 45 4.01 -7.06 0.57
CA GLY A 45 3.02 -7.45 1.57
C GLY A 45 1.96 -6.36 1.73
N THR A 46 0.73 -6.76 2.10
CA THR A 46 -0.35 -5.80 2.40
C THR A 46 -0.94 -6.06 3.77
N SER A 47 -1.47 -7.26 4.02
CA SER A 47 -2.00 -7.66 5.33
C SER A 47 -1.95 -9.16 5.55
N ILE A 48 -2.17 -9.61 6.78
CA ILE A 48 -2.40 -11.00 7.18
C ILE A 48 -3.47 -11.08 8.25
N ASP A 49 -4.49 -11.88 8.01
CA ASP A 49 -5.53 -12.12 9.01
C ASP A 49 -5.19 -13.29 9.95
N ASN A 50 -6.03 -13.47 10.97
CA ASN A 50 -5.89 -14.54 11.96
C ASN A 50 -6.12 -15.95 11.41
N THR A 51 -6.58 -16.09 10.16
CA THR A 51 -6.67 -17.38 9.46
C THR A 51 -5.38 -17.73 8.71
N GLY A 52 -4.48 -16.75 8.55
CA GLY A 52 -3.26 -16.85 7.76
C GLY A 52 -3.45 -16.43 6.30
N LEU A 53 -4.64 -15.95 5.91
CA LEU A 53 -4.85 -15.36 4.59
C LEU A 53 -4.02 -14.08 4.51
N SER A 54 -3.15 -14.02 3.51
CA SER A 54 -2.27 -12.89 3.28
C SER A 54 -2.68 -12.15 2.01
N LEU A 55 -2.68 -10.83 2.07
CA LEU A 55 -2.88 -9.96 0.92
C LEU A 55 -1.54 -9.42 0.42
N VAL A 56 -1.40 -9.34 -0.89
CA VAL A 56 -0.16 -8.95 -1.56
C VAL A 56 -0.47 -8.03 -2.73
N THR A 57 0.33 -6.98 -2.91
CA THR A 57 0.30 -6.13 -4.09
C THR A 57 1.41 -6.53 -5.05
N ALA A 58 1.07 -6.89 -6.28
CA ALA A 58 1.98 -7.22 -7.37
C ALA A 58 2.26 -6.00 -8.25
N ARG A 59 3.52 -5.80 -8.63
CA ARG A 59 4.02 -4.73 -9.50
C ARG A 59 4.94 -5.28 -10.58
N ASP A 60 4.91 -4.66 -11.76
CA ASP A 60 5.51 -5.19 -13.00
C ASP A 60 4.95 -6.59 -13.31
N LEU A 61 3.65 -6.62 -13.57
CA LEU A 61 2.91 -7.83 -13.88
C LEU A 61 3.39 -8.44 -15.21
N PHE A 62 3.41 -9.76 -15.24
CA PHE A 62 3.62 -10.48 -16.48
C PHE A 62 2.29 -10.67 -17.21
N ASN A 63 2.34 -10.70 -18.54
CA ASN A 63 1.20 -11.06 -19.40
C ASN A 63 -0.06 -10.17 -19.22
N GLN A 64 0.12 -8.87 -18.94
CA GLN A 64 -1.00 -7.91 -18.92
C GLN A 64 -1.75 -7.87 -20.28
N PRO A 65 -3.09 -7.82 -20.28
CA PRO A 65 -3.87 -7.94 -21.51
C PRO A 65 -3.84 -6.66 -22.34
N ILE A 66 -3.85 -6.82 -23.67
CA ILE A 66 -3.93 -5.72 -24.63
C ILE A 66 -5.23 -5.85 -25.40
N ASP A 67 -6.10 -4.86 -25.29
CA ASP A 67 -7.31 -4.75 -26.11
C ASP A 67 -6.97 -4.04 -27.42
N LEU A 68 -6.88 -4.81 -28.50
CA LEU A 68 -6.58 -4.28 -29.84
C LEU A 68 -7.61 -3.27 -30.34
N SER A 69 -8.85 -3.31 -29.83
CA SER A 69 -9.89 -2.35 -30.22
C SER A 69 -9.68 -0.96 -29.61
N LEU A 70 -8.79 -0.85 -28.61
CA LEU A 70 -8.43 0.38 -27.91
C LEU A 70 -7.01 0.85 -28.22
N LEU A 71 -6.30 0.15 -29.11
CA LEU A 71 -4.91 0.44 -29.48
C LEU A 71 -4.84 1.11 -30.85
N ASN A 72 -4.16 2.25 -30.93
CA ASN A 72 -3.75 2.84 -32.21
C ASN A 72 -2.32 2.40 -32.54
N ILE A 73 -2.19 1.51 -33.51
CA ILE A 73 -0.93 0.85 -33.89
C ILE A 73 -0.10 1.69 -34.87
N ASP A 74 -0.75 2.57 -35.63
CA ASP A 74 -0.13 3.30 -36.74
C ASP A 74 0.98 4.27 -36.27
N ASP A 75 0.91 4.72 -35.01
CA ASP A 75 1.85 5.68 -34.41
C ASP A 75 2.92 5.02 -33.51
N ALA A 76 2.87 3.70 -33.30
CA ALA A 76 3.78 2.99 -32.41
C ALA A 76 5.06 2.54 -33.17
N PRO A 77 6.28 2.72 -32.61
CA PRO A 77 7.52 2.31 -33.25
C PRO A 77 7.76 0.79 -33.11
N LEU A 78 6.83 -0.01 -33.62
CA LEU A 78 6.84 -1.46 -33.56
C LEU A 78 7.78 -2.04 -34.62
N THR A 79 8.38 -3.18 -34.29
CA THR A 79 9.27 -3.93 -35.18
C THR A 79 8.50 -4.77 -36.19
N ASP A 80 7.29 -5.23 -35.85
CA ASP A 80 6.37 -5.91 -36.75
C ASP A 80 4.90 -5.43 -36.55
N PRO A 81 4.54 -4.26 -37.13
CA PRO A 81 3.21 -3.67 -36.94
C PRO A 81 2.08 -4.52 -37.53
N ASP A 82 2.32 -5.27 -38.61
CA ASP A 82 1.31 -6.15 -39.22
C ASP A 82 0.98 -7.32 -38.30
N ALA A 83 1.99 -7.93 -37.67
CA ALA A 83 1.78 -8.99 -36.68
C ALA A 83 1.09 -8.46 -35.42
N ALA A 84 1.51 -7.29 -34.93
CA ALA A 84 0.89 -6.60 -33.79
C ALA A 84 -0.60 -6.29 -34.03
N ALA A 85 -0.97 -5.84 -35.24
CA ALA A 85 -2.36 -5.59 -35.62
C ALA A 85 -3.24 -6.85 -35.61
N ALA A 86 -2.63 -8.02 -35.73
CA ALA A 86 -3.30 -9.31 -35.57
C ALA A 86 -3.22 -9.87 -34.13
N GLY A 87 -2.70 -9.11 -33.17
CA GLY A 87 -2.51 -9.53 -31.77
C GLY A 87 -1.25 -10.39 -31.53
N ASN A 88 -0.41 -10.59 -32.54
CA ASN A 88 0.76 -11.44 -32.47
C ASN A 88 2.03 -10.62 -32.19
N PHE A 89 2.15 -10.11 -30.96
CA PHE A 89 3.32 -9.34 -30.56
C PHE A 89 4.53 -10.23 -30.27
N ASN A 90 5.67 -9.92 -30.88
CA ASN A 90 6.96 -10.41 -30.37
C ASN A 90 7.27 -9.77 -29.00
N ASP A 91 8.25 -10.29 -28.27
CA ASP A 91 8.54 -9.84 -26.90
C ASP A 91 8.92 -8.36 -26.80
N PHE A 92 9.61 -7.82 -27.81
CA PHE A 92 10.02 -6.42 -27.84
C PHE A 92 8.81 -5.50 -28.03
N ASP A 93 8.00 -5.78 -29.06
CA ASP A 93 6.80 -5.00 -29.38
C ASP A 93 5.77 -5.08 -28.25
N TYR A 94 5.61 -6.25 -27.64
CA TYR A 94 4.74 -6.44 -26.49
C TYR A 94 5.17 -5.55 -25.31
N THR A 95 6.47 -5.59 -24.97
CA THR A 95 7.01 -4.77 -23.87
C THR A 95 6.82 -3.28 -24.14
N LEU A 96 7.05 -2.83 -25.38
CA LEU A 96 6.87 -1.44 -25.78
C LEU A 96 5.41 -0.97 -25.61
N VAL A 97 4.44 -1.79 -26.04
CA VAL A 97 3.02 -1.45 -25.91
C VAL A 97 2.59 -1.41 -24.44
N ILE A 98 3.02 -2.39 -23.63
CA ILE A 98 2.74 -2.38 -22.18
C ILE A 98 3.30 -1.11 -21.52
N ASP A 99 4.56 -0.75 -21.80
CA ASP A 99 5.18 0.47 -21.26
C ASP A 99 4.40 1.73 -21.67
N GLN A 100 3.93 1.81 -22.90
CA GLN A 100 3.11 2.92 -23.38
C GLN A 100 1.75 3.01 -22.66
N LEU A 101 1.07 1.88 -22.46
CA LEU A 101 -0.24 1.84 -21.78
C LEU A 101 -0.11 2.15 -20.27
N LEU A 102 0.98 1.70 -19.64
CA LEU A 102 1.32 2.07 -18.26
C LEU A 102 1.62 3.57 -18.14
N GLN A 103 2.34 4.16 -19.11
CA GLN A 103 2.58 5.61 -19.15
C GLN A 103 1.30 6.41 -19.40
N ALA A 104 0.39 5.92 -20.24
CA ALA A 104 -0.91 6.54 -20.46
C ALA A 104 -1.71 6.63 -19.15
N ARG A 105 -1.61 5.63 -18.26
CA ARG A 105 -2.18 5.72 -16.90
C ARG A 105 -1.45 6.75 -16.04
N ALA A 106 -0.13 6.84 -16.09
CA ALA A 106 0.61 7.83 -15.29
C ALA A 106 0.16 9.28 -15.57
N SER A 107 -0.48 9.53 -16.73
CA SER A 107 -1.08 10.84 -17.05
C SER A 107 -2.35 11.19 -16.27
N LEU A 108 -2.97 10.25 -15.52
CA LEU A 108 -4.21 10.47 -14.75
C LEU A 108 -4.06 11.60 -13.71
N GLY A 109 -2.86 11.78 -13.14
CA GLY A 109 -2.54 12.87 -12.22
C GLY A 109 -1.99 14.14 -12.88
N THR A 110 -2.25 14.35 -14.18
CA THR A 110 -1.82 15.55 -14.90
C THR A 110 -3.01 16.45 -15.23
N ILE A 111 -2.74 17.72 -15.55
CA ILE A 111 -3.76 18.70 -15.92
C ILE A 111 -4.57 18.26 -17.16
N GLN A 112 -4.05 17.31 -17.96
CA GLN A 112 -4.72 16.78 -19.15
C GLN A 112 -4.63 15.24 -19.16
N PRO A 113 -5.46 14.53 -18.39
CA PRO A 113 -5.47 13.07 -18.42
C PRO A 113 -5.85 12.60 -19.83
N ASP A 114 -5.03 11.73 -20.44
CA ASP A 114 -5.32 11.27 -21.79
C ASP A 114 -6.39 10.18 -21.76
N ALA A 115 -7.61 10.52 -22.15
CA ALA A 115 -8.72 9.59 -22.20
C ALA A 115 -8.75 8.70 -23.46
N ARG A 116 -7.75 8.74 -24.35
CA ARG A 116 -7.87 8.07 -25.69
C ARG A 116 -7.22 6.69 -25.79
N PHE A 117 -6.72 6.16 -24.69
CA PHE A 117 -5.97 4.90 -24.66
C PHE A 117 -6.51 3.96 -23.59
N GLN A 118 -6.37 2.65 -23.81
CA GLN A 118 -6.50 1.64 -22.75
C GLN A 118 -5.63 2.05 -21.55
N LYS A 119 -6.12 1.76 -20.34
CA LYS A 119 -5.37 1.92 -19.10
C LYS A 119 -4.92 0.55 -18.62
N LEU A 120 -3.70 0.46 -18.11
CA LEU A 120 -3.17 -0.74 -17.44
C LEU A 120 -2.69 -0.38 -16.04
N ALA A 121 -3.06 -1.19 -15.06
CA ALA A 121 -2.66 -1.06 -13.68
C ALA A 121 -1.16 -1.34 -13.49
N SER A 122 -0.54 -0.53 -12.65
CA SER A 122 0.82 -0.76 -12.14
C SER A 122 0.82 -1.68 -10.93
N ASP A 123 -0.29 -1.71 -10.19
CA ASP A 123 -0.41 -2.38 -8.89
C ASP A 123 -1.71 -3.18 -8.84
N ILE A 124 -1.58 -4.49 -8.65
CA ILE A 124 -2.71 -5.42 -8.62
C ILE A 124 -2.69 -6.24 -7.34
N GLY A 125 -3.86 -6.37 -6.72
CA GLY A 125 -4.07 -7.10 -5.48
C GLY A 125 -4.29 -8.60 -5.69
N TYR A 126 -3.60 -9.40 -4.89
CA TYR A 126 -3.78 -10.84 -4.80
C TYR A 126 -3.97 -11.27 -3.35
N LYS A 127 -4.65 -12.39 -3.15
CA LYS A 127 -4.74 -13.09 -1.87
C LYS A 127 -4.06 -14.46 -1.96
N THR A 128 -3.46 -14.90 -0.87
CA THR A 128 -2.75 -16.19 -0.80
C THR A 128 -2.81 -16.80 0.59
N ASP A 129 -2.82 -18.12 0.66
CA ASP A 129 -2.64 -18.91 1.90
C ASP A 129 -1.16 -19.32 2.12
N GLY A 130 -0.25 -18.79 1.30
CA GLY A 130 1.17 -19.15 1.25
C GLY A 130 1.51 -20.23 0.22
N THR A 131 0.51 -20.88 -0.40
CA THR A 131 0.72 -21.90 -1.45
C THR A 131 0.11 -21.47 -2.77
N ASP A 132 -1.17 -21.09 -2.75
CA ASP A 132 -1.91 -20.67 -3.94
C ASP A 132 -2.09 -19.15 -3.95
N VAL A 133 -2.16 -18.55 -5.13
CA VAL A 133 -2.39 -17.11 -5.31
C VAL A 133 -3.65 -16.89 -6.15
N THR A 134 -4.52 -15.99 -5.71
CA THR A 134 -5.78 -15.66 -6.39
C THR A 134 -5.92 -14.16 -6.56
N TYR A 135 -6.30 -13.71 -7.76
CA TYR A 135 -6.56 -12.31 -8.06
C TYR A 135 -7.78 -11.80 -7.26
N VAL A 136 -7.70 -10.58 -6.74
CA VAL A 136 -8.82 -9.88 -6.12
C VAL A 136 -9.29 -8.78 -7.08
N ASN A 137 -10.43 -9.01 -7.72
CA ASN A 137 -10.89 -8.18 -8.83
C ASN A 137 -11.46 -6.82 -8.43
N GLY A 138 -12.09 -6.71 -7.25
CA GLY A 138 -12.77 -5.46 -6.89
C GLY A 138 -13.74 -5.01 -7.99
N PHE A 139 -13.59 -3.79 -8.49
CA PHE A 139 -14.43 -3.27 -9.57
C PHE A 139 -13.94 -3.60 -10.98
N ASP A 140 -12.88 -4.41 -11.15
CA ASP A 140 -12.46 -4.81 -12.50
C ASP A 140 -13.56 -5.58 -13.23
N SER A 141 -13.58 -5.42 -14.54
CA SER A 141 -14.56 -6.03 -15.44
C SER A 141 -13.88 -7.04 -16.35
N GLU A 142 -14.63 -8.04 -16.79
CA GLU A 142 -14.18 -8.92 -17.87
C GLU A 142 -14.63 -8.34 -19.21
N MET A 143 -13.76 -8.42 -20.22
CA MET A 143 -14.07 -8.00 -21.59
C MET A 143 -13.55 -9.03 -22.59
N ASP A 144 -14.31 -9.20 -23.68
CA ASP A 144 -13.91 -10.10 -24.79
C ASP A 144 -12.56 -9.68 -25.40
N GLY A 145 -12.28 -8.36 -25.46
CA GLY A 145 -11.05 -7.81 -26.02
C GLY A 145 -9.79 -8.15 -25.21
N THR A 146 -9.94 -8.52 -23.94
CA THR A 146 -8.84 -8.86 -23.02
C THR A 146 -8.80 -10.35 -22.66
N ASP A 147 -9.74 -11.16 -23.14
CA ASP A 147 -9.89 -12.59 -22.78
C ASP A 147 -9.87 -12.82 -21.24
N GLY A 148 -10.59 -11.96 -20.53
CA GLY A 148 -10.61 -11.93 -19.06
C GLY A 148 -10.66 -10.51 -18.51
N PHE A 149 -10.15 -10.32 -17.29
CA PHE A 149 -10.13 -9.02 -16.60
C PHE A 149 -9.30 -7.97 -17.34
N THR A 150 -9.72 -6.71 -17.27
CA THR A 150 -9.06 -5.62 -18.00
C THR A 150 -7.71 -5.21 -17.41
N PHE A 151 -7.51 -5.42 -16.10
CA PHE A 151 -6.43 -4.84 -15.31
C PHE A 151 -6.30 -3.33 -15.51
N SER A 152 -7.43 -2.63 -15.68
CA SER A 152 -7.43 -1.21 -16.03
C SER A 152 -7.26 -0.25 -14.85
N SER A 153 -7.48 -0.73 -13.63
CA SER A 153 -7.43 0.06 -12.39
C SER A 153 -6.55 -0.60 -11.34
N ASN A 154 -5.73 0.20 -10.63
CA ASN A 154 -4.93 -0.27 -9.52
C ASN A 154 -5.86 -0.76 -8.42
N VAL A 155 -5.56 -1.94 -7.88
CA VAL A 155 -6.33 -2.53 -6.78
C VAL A 155 -5.50 -2.38 -5.51
N ARG A 156 -5.84 -1.41 -4.66
CA ARG A 156 -5.18 -1.21 -3.37
C ARG A 156 -5.93 -1.95 -2.29
N LEU A 157 -5.57 -3.21 -2.09
CA LEU A 157 -6.04 -3.99 -0.95
C LEU A 157 -5.54 -3.34 0.34
N THR A 158 -6.31 -3.49 1.41
CA THR A 158 -5.93 -2.92 2.72
C THR A 158 -5.95 -3.95 3.82
N ASP A 159 -6.99 -4.76 3.91
CA ASP A 159 -7.10 -5.75 4.98
C ASP A 159 -8.09 -6.88 4.64
N SER A 160 -8.08 -7.95 5.45
CA SER A 160 -9.05 -9.04 5.38
C SER A 160 -9.47 -9.55 6.75
N ALA A 161 -10.70 -10.07 6.83
CA ALA A 161 -11.21 -10.75 8.01
C ALA A 161 -11.75 -12.15 7.69
N LEU A 162 -11.58 -13.05 8.64
CA LEU A 162 -12.16 -14.40 8.67
C LEU A 162 -11.78 -15.29 7.46
N GLY A 163 -10.73 -14.94 6.71
CA GLY A 163 -10.29 -15.64 5.51
C GLY A 163 -11.19 -15.45 4.29
N THR A 164 -12.24 -14.63 4.39
CA THR A 164 -13.28 -14.52 3.35
C THR A 164 -13.59 -13.11 2.91
N HIS A 165 -13.49 -12.12 3.82
CA HIS A 165 -13.85 -10.74 3.55
C HIS A 165 -12.59 -9.97 3.27
N VAL A 166 -12.37 -9.59 2.00
CA VAL A 166 -11.23 -8.77 1.60
C VAL A 166 -11.72 -7.36 1.34
N ILE A 167 -11.10 -6.36 1.96
CA ILE A 167 -11.40 -4.96 1.69
C ILE A 167 -10.27 -4.29 0.90
N GLY A 168 -10.63 -3.27 0.15
CA GLY A 168 -9.67 -2.51 -0.64
C GLY A 168 -10.29 -1.25 -1.22
N ASN A 169 -9.48 -0.57 -2.02
CA ASN A 169 -9.79 0.71 -2.64
C ASN A 169 -9.40 0.64 -4.11
N MET A 170 -10.29 1.13 -4.96
CA MET A 170 -10.10 1.04 -6.40
C MET A 170 -10.84 2.18 -7.11
N ALA A 171 -10.28 2.66 -8.21
CA ALA A 171 -10.99 3.55 -9.12
C ALA A 171 -12.10 2.79 -9.85
N GLY A 172 -13.05 3.52 -10.45
CA GLY A 172 -14.09 2.89 -11.25
C GLY A 172 -13.50 2.11 -12.44
N PRO A 173 -14.21 1.09 -12.95
CA PRO A 173 -13.80 0.40 -14.16
C PRO A 173 -13.75 1.39 -15.31
N PHE A 174 -12.71 1.28 -16.14
CA PHE A 174 -12.63 2.08 -17.35
C PHE A 174 -13.57 1.54 -18.41
N SER A 175 -14.34 2.43 -19.03
CA SER A 175 -15.33 2.09 -20.05
C SER A 175 -15.15 2.96 -21.29
N ARG A 176 -15.50 2.40 -22.45
CA ARG A 176 -15.42 3.07 -23.75
C ARG A 176 -16.64 3.96 -23.97
N VAL A 177 -16.39 5.21 -24.35
CA VAL A 177 -17.39 6.20 -24.77
C VAL A 177 -17.14 6.54 -26.24
N ASP A 178 -18.02 6.10 -27.12
CA ASP A 178 -17.98 6.46 -28.54
C ASP A 178 -18.55 7.86 -28.77
N TYR A 179 -17.91 8.65 -29.62
CA TYR A 179 -18.30 10.03 -29.90
C TYR A 179 -18.06 10.42 -31.35
N VAL A 180 -18.92 11.27 -31.89
CA VAL A 180 -18.74 11.90 -33.20
C VAL A 180 -18.62 13.39 -32.96
N ASN A 181 -17.50 13.96 -33.37
CA ASN A 181 -17.19 15.37 -33.12
C ASN A 181 -17.94 16.30 -34.09
N GLU A 182 -17.84 17.62 -33.88
CA GLU A 182 -18.50 18.62 -34.72
C GLU A 182 -18.05 18.58 -36.20
N ASN A 183 -16.92 17.92 -36.51
CA ASN A 183 -16.41 17.71 -37.86
C ASN A 183 -16.85 16.36 -38.48
N ASP A 184 -17.82 15.66 -37.87
CA ASP A 184 -18.29 14.32 -38.27
C ASP A 184 -17.21 13.22 -38.18
N GLU A 185 -16.17 13.41 -37.36
CA GLU A 185 -15.12 12.41 -37.14
C GLU A 185 -15.47 11.52 -35.95
N ALA A 186 -15.50 10.20 -36.19
CA ALA A 186 -15.72 9.22 -35.14
C ALA A 186 -14.44 9.02 -34.31
N GLN A 187 -14.59 9.10 -33.00
CA GLN A 187 -13.55 8.87 -32.01
C GLN A 187 -14.11 8.14 -30.79
N PHE A 188 -13.24 7.72 -29.89
CA PHE A 188 -13.64 7.13 -28.62
C PHE A 188 -12.78 7.66 -27.47
N PHE A 189 -13.32 7.55 -26.27
CA PHE A 189 -12.65 7.83 -25.02
C PHE A 189 -12.77 6.62 -24.08
N VAL A 190 -11.86 6.51 -23.12
CA VAL A 190 -11.75 5.48 -22.12
C VAL A 190 -11.67 6.20 -20.77
N VAL A 191 -12.79 6.21 -20.06
CA VAL A 191 -12.99 6.98 -18.83
C VAL A 191 -13.64 6.12 -17.75
N ASN A 192 -13.60 6.59 -16.51
CA ASN A 192 -14.30 5.97 -15.39
C ASN A 192 -15.14 7.00 -14.64
N GLU A 193 -16.01 6.55 -13.74
CA GLU A 193 -17.00 7.40 -13.06
C GLU A 193 -16.53 7.95 -11.70
N PHE A 194 -15.46 7.40 -11.12
CA PHE A 194 -14.91 7.82 -9.83
C PHE A 194 -13.44 7.43 -9.70
N LEU A 195 -12.65 8.28 -9.02
CA LEU A 195 -11.22 8.04 -8.83
C LEU A 195 -10.91 7.03 -7.74
N ASN A 196 -11.74 6.98 -6.71
CA ASN A 196 -11.45 6.14 -5.56
C ASN A 196 -12.70 5.77 -4.78
N ARG A 197 -12.96 4.46 -4.69
CA ARG A 197 -14.05 3.92 -3.90
C ARG A 197 -13.59 2.69 -3.15
N ALA A 198 -13.99 2.63 -1.88
CA ALA A 198 -13.80 1.47 -1.05
C ALA A 198 -14.73 0.33 -1.49
N PHE A 199 -14.27 -0.90 -1.32
CA PHE A 199 -15.07 -2.10 -1.56
C PHE A 199 -14.79 -3.17 -0.50
N VAL A 200 -15.77 -4.07 -0.36
CA VAL A 200 -15.57 -5.38 0.26
C VAL A 200 -15.87 -6.46 -0.77
N GLN A 201 -15.00 -7.46 -0.85
CA GLN A 201 -15.16 -8.63 -1.69
C GLN A 201 -15.32 -9.89 -0.83
N VAL A 202 -16.41 -10.62 -1.06
CA VAL A 202 -16.72 -11.90 -0.41
C VAL A 202 -16.98 -12.94 -1.50
N GLY A 203 -16.04 -13.86 -1.68
CA GLY A 203 -16.02 -14.73 -2.85
C GLY A 203 -15.93 -13.88 -4.13
N ASP A 204 -16.85 -14.08 -5.07
CA ASP A 204 -16.94 -13.32 -6.32
C ASP A 204 -17.78 -12.04 -6.19
N ARG A 205 -18.42 -11.82 -5.03
CA ARG A 205 -19.31 -10.68 -4.81
C ARG A 205 -18.52 -9.48 -4.32
N VAL A 206 -18.63 -8.38 -5.06
CA VAL A 206 -18.01 -7.10 -4.70
C VAL A 206 -19.10 -6.10 -4.34
N THR A 207 -19.02 -5.54 -3.13
CA THR A 207 -19.96 -4.53 -2.62
C THR A 207 -19.22 -3.20 -2.49
N PRO A 208 -19.64 -2.14 -3.22
CA PRO A 208 -19.07 -0.81 -3.07
C PRO A 208 -19.48 -0.19 -1.73
N LEU A 209 -18.51 0.39 -1.03
CA LEU A 209 -18.73 1.20 0.18
C LEU A 209 -18.84 2.66 -0.22
N ALA A 210 -19.87 2.98 -1.01
CA ALA A 210 -20.04 4.31 -1.59
C ALA A 210 -20.29 5.39 -0.50
N PRO A 211 -19.74 6.60 -0.69
CA PRO A 211 -20.00 7.73 0.20
C PRO A 211 -21.41 8.31 0.01
N GLY A 212 -21.84 9.18 0.93
CA GLY A 212 -23.12 9.88 0.84
C GLY A 212 -23.13 11.00 -0.20
N ASN A 213 -22.01 11.71 -0.37
CA ASN A 213 -21.81 12.67 -1.46
C ASN A 213 -21.09 11.98 -2.63
N ILE A 214 -21.64 12.10 -3.83
CA ILE A 214 -21.13 11.46 -5.05
C ILE A 214 -20.80 12.48 -6.15
N ASP A 215 -20.69 13.76 -5.80
CA ASP A 215 -20.29 14.81 -6.74
C ASP A 215 -18.89 14.44 -7.29
N GLY A 216 -18.68 14.50 -8.61
CA GLY A 216 -17.42 14.08 -9.23
C GLY A 216 -17.05 12.60 -8.97
N GLY A 217 -18.05 11.76 -8.69
CA GLY A 217 -17.86 10.35 -8.31
C GLY A 217 -17.70 10.13 -6.81
N GLY A 218 -17.52 11.17 -6.01
CA GLY A 218 -17.32 11.06 -4.56
C GLY A 218 -16.04 10.31 -4.18
N PHE A 219 -15.73 10.35 -2.89
CA PHE A 219 -14.54 9.72 -2.31
C PHE A 219 -14.90 8.81 -1.14
N SER A 220 -14.34 7.60 -1.12
CA SER A 220 -14.36 6.70 0.05
C SER A 220 -13.12 5.81 0.07
N GLU A 221 -12.60 5.53 1.26
CA GLU A 221 -11.53 4.56 1.46
C GLU A 221 -11.78 3.69 2.70
N ALA A 222 -11.42 2.41 2.61
CA ALA A 222 -11.43 1.45 3.70
C ALA A 222 -9.99 1.06 4.05
N TYR A 223 -9.68 1.01 5.35
CA TYR A 223 -8.33 0.72 5.85
C TYR A 223 -8.24 -0.58 6.64
N GLN A 224 -9.23 -0.87 7.49
CA GLN A 224 -9.21 -2.06 8.35
C GLN A 224 -10.59 -2.68 8.48
N ILE A 225 -10.66 -4.01 8.60
CA ILE A 225 -11.86 -4.75 8.97
C ILE A 225 -11.61 -5.60 10.24
N ASN A 226 -12.54 -5.59 11.19
CA ASN A 226 -12.45 -6.42 12.41
C ASN A 226 -13.23 -7.74 12.29
N ALA A 227 -13.13 -8.61 13.30
CA ALA A 227 -13.80 -9.91 13.31
C ALA A 227 -15.34 -9.81 13.39
N ASN A 228 -15.88 -8.64 13.77
CA ASN A 228 -17.31 -8.34 13.76
C ASN A 228 -17.79 -7.74 12.43
N LEU A 229 -16.93 -7.75 11.39
CA LEU A 229 -17.21 -7.21 10.05
C LEU A 229 -17.54 -5.71 10.07
N GLN A 230 -16.89 -4.98 10.97
CA GLN A 230 -16.90 -3.52 10.96
C GLN A 230 -15.68 -3.05 10.18
N VAL A 231 -15.91 -2.16 9.22
CA VAL A 231 -14.87 -1.59 8.36
C VAL A 231 -14.63 -0.15 8.78
N ALA A 232 -13.40 0.16 9.18
CA ALA A 232 -12.93 1.52 9.44
C ALA A 232 -12.46 2.19 8.15
N GLY A 233 -12.83 3.45 7.98
CA GLY A 233 -12.37 4.24 6.86
C GLY A 233 -12.83 5.68 6.85
N VAL A 234 -13.07 6.18 5.65
CA VAL A 234 -13.42 7.57 5.38
C VAL A 234 -14.42 7.67 4.23
N SER A 235 -15.35 8.61 4.34
CA SER A 235 -16.31 8.96 3.28
C SER A 235 -16.36 10.47 3.09
N SER A 236 -16.52 10.89 1.84
CA SER A 236 -16.94 12.24 1.51
C SER A 236 -18.40 12.49 1.94
N VAL A 237 -18.65 13.68 2.47
CA VAL A 237 -19.97 14.12 2.94
C VAL A 237 -20.43 15.40 2.25
N ALA A 238 -19.49 16.17 1.70
CA ALA A 238 -19.74 17.34 0.87
C ALA A 238 -18.56 17.54 -0.10
N SER A 239 -18.76 18.37 -1.10
CA SER A 239 -17.73 18.78 -2.06
C SER A 239 -17.54 20.30 -2.02
N ALA A 240 -16.33 20.76 -2.35
CA ALA A 240 -16.02 22.17 -2.51
C ALA A 240 -16.88 22.81 -3.61
N GLU A 241 -17.26 24.08 -3.43
CA GLU A 241 -18.00 24.86 -4.44
C GLU A 241 -17.25 24.87 -5.79
N SER A 242 -15.92 24.93 -5.76
CA SER A 242 -15.11 24.93 -6.98
C SER A 242 -15.22 23.63 -7.81
N LEU A 243 -15.45 22.49 -7.17
CA LEU A 243 -15.72 21.23 -7.87
C LEU A 243 -17.12 21.25 -8.47
N GLN A 244 -18.12 21.72 -7.71
CA GLN A 244 -19.50 21.82 -8.19
C GLN A 244 -19.63 22.76 -9.39
N GLU A 245 -18.97 23.93 -9.35
CA GLU A 245 -18.89 24.85 -10.47
C GLU A 245 -18.21 24.20 -11.68
N ALA A 246 -17.10 23.48 -11.47
CA ALA A 246 -16.38 22.81 -12.55
C ALA A 246 -17.22 21.73 -13.25
N LEU A 247 -18.00 20.96 -12.48
CA LEU A 247 -18.91 19.96 -13.01
C LEU A 247 -20.10 20.60 -13.73
N ALA A 248 -20.63 21.72 -13.22
CA ALA A 248 -21.71 22.46 -13.88
C ALA A 248 -21.30 22.97 -15.27
N LEU A 249 -20.03 23.33 -15.48
CA LEU A 249 -19.51 23.71 -16.80
C LEU A 249 -19.53 22.55 -17.81
N CYS A 250 -19.53 21.29 -17.36
CA CYS A 250 -19.66 20.15 -18.25
C CYS A 250 -21.09 19.95 -18.76
N LEU A 251 -22.10 20.52 -18.08
CA LEU A 251 -23.50 20.45 -18.50
C LEU A 251 -23.90 21.58 -19.46
N ASP A 252 -23.03 22.57 -19.65
CA ASP A 252 -23.22 23.66 -20.61
C ASP A 252 -22.47 23.34 -21.91
N ASP A 253 -23.19 23.20 -23.02
CA ASP A 253 -22.60 22.81 -24.31
C ASP A 253 -21.53 23.80 -24.82
N GLU A 254 -21.70 25.10 -24.57
CA GLU A 254 -20.76 26.13 -25.00
C GLU A 254 -19.46 26.09 -24.18
N GLN A 255 -19.57 25.83 -22.87
CA GLN A 255 -18.41 25.72 -21.97
C GLN A 255 -17.71 24.36 -22.06
N ARG A 256 -18.45 23.27 -22.23
CA ARG A 256 -17.93 21.90 -22.38
C ARG A 256 -17.11 21.76 -23.66
N GLY A 257 -17.59 22.34 -24.75
CA GLY A 257 -17.01 22.16 -26.08
C GLY A 257 -17.32 20.78 -26.69
N ASP A 258 -16.54 20.40 -27.70
CA ASP A 258 -16.75 19.22 -28.56
C ASP A 258 -16.21 17.92 -27.95
N VAL A 259 -16.71 17.56 -26.75
CA VAL A 259 -16.38 16.33 -26.01
C VAL A 259 -17.59 15.82 -25.22
N PRO A 260 -17.81 14.50 -25.01
CA PRO A 260 -18.91 14.00 -24.18
C PRO A 260 -18.92 14.55 -22.75
N VAL A 261 -20.10 14.57 -22.12
CA VAL A 261 -20.25 15.04 -20.72
C VAL A 261 -19.39 14.20 -19.78
N GLU A 262 -19.42 12.87 -19.94
CA GLU A 262 -18.67 11.91 -19.15
C GLU A 262 -17.17 12.15 -19.22
N VAL A 263 -16.68 12.54 -20.40
CA VAL A 263 -15.26 12.86 -20.62
C VAL A 263 -14.89 14.19 -19.98
N CYS A 264 -15.76 15.19 -20.08
CA CYS A 264 -15.56 16.46 -19.38
C CYS A 264 -15.50 16.26 -17.87
N GLU A 265 -16.47 15.55 -17.28
CA GLU A 265 -16.53 15.26 -15.85
C GLU A 265 -15.28 14.51 -15.39
N TYR A 266 -14.90 13.46 -16.13
CA TYR A 266 -13.65 12.72 -15.90
C TYR A 266 -12.43 13.62 -15.84
N VAL A 267 -12.27 14.54 -16.80
CA VAL A 267 -11.15 15.49 -16.79
C VAL A 267 -11.23 16.41 -15.57
N ARG A 268 -12.42 16.86 -15.17
CA ARG A 268 -12.59 17.81 -14.05
C ARG A 268 -12.23 17.20 -12.71
N PHE A 269 -12.73 16.01 -12.37
CA PHE A 269 -12.40 15.42 -11.08
C PHE A 269 -10.95 14.89 -11.02
N ASN A 270 -10.34 14.51 -12.15
CA ASN A 270 -8.89 14.22 -12.21
C ASN A 270 -8.04 15.50 -12.03
N GLN A 271 -8.48 16.65 -12.54
CA GLN A 271 -7.79 17.93 -12.31
C GLN A 271 -7.91 18.41 -10.86
N ALA A 272 -9.04 18.14 -10.21
CA ALA A 272 -9.31 18.53 -8.84
C ALA A 272 -8.27 17.91 -7.87
N ASP A 273 -7.97 16.61 -8.05
CA ASP A 273 -6.94 15.87 -7.31
C ASP A 273 -5.53 16.51 -7.42
N THR A 274 -5.22 17.17 -8.55
CA THR A 274 -3.90 17.83 -8.78
C THR A 274 -3.73 19.21 -8.16
N ARG A 275 -4.78 19.80 -7.55
CA ARG A 275 -4.71 21.13 -6.90
C ARG A 275 -4.01 21.10 -5.54
N SER A 276 -3.56 19.93 -5.10
CA SER A 276 -2.83 19.75 -3.86
C SER A 276 -1.49 20.50 -3.88
N THR A 277 -1.37 21.56 -3.08
CA THR A 277 -0.07 22.20 -2.83
C THR A 277 0.89 21.19 -2.18
N PHE A 278 2.20 21.34 -2.35
CA PHE A 278 3.20 20.40 -1.80
C PHE A 278 3.04 20.10 -0.29
N ILE A 279 2.47 21.02 0.49
CA ILE A 279 2.18 20.81 1.92
C ILE A 279 0.84 20.09 2.13
N ALA A 280 -0.18 20.40 1.33
CA ALA A 280 -1.48 19.74 1.38
C ALA A 280 -1.40 18.27 0.92
N GLY A 281 -0.59 17.95 -0.09
CA GLY A 281 -0.48 16.58 -0.64
C GLY A 281 0.29 15.60 0.23
N LEU A 282 0.81 16.05 1.38
CA LEU A 282 1.43 15.19 2.38
C LEU A 282 0.46 14.77 3.49
N ILE A 283 -0.73 15.40 3.57
CA ILE A 283 -1.66 15.26 4.70
C ILE A 283 -3.12 15.10 4.23
N TYR A 284 -3.49 15.74 3.12
CA TYR A 284 -4.83 15.87 2.58
C TYR A 284 -4.84 15.45 1.10
N ASP A 285 -4.98 14.14 0.86
CA ASP A 285 -5.42 13.66 -0.45
C ASP A 285 -6.90 14.04 -0.60
N ASN A 286 -7.28 14.66 -1.72
CA ASN A 286 -8.66 15.06 -2.08
C ASN A 286 -9.24 16.30 -1.35
N LEU A 287 -8.57 17.45 -1.52
CA LEU A 287 -9.02 18.76 -0.99
C LEU A 287 -10.42 19.18 -1.44
N ASP A 288 -10.95 18.60 -2.52
CA ASP A 288 -12.26 18.94 -3.06
C ASP A 288 -13.43 18.30 -2.29
N TYR A 289 -13.16 17.45 -1.30
CA TYR A 289 -14.20 16.83 -0.47
C TYR A 289 -14.00 17.12 1.00
N GLU A 290 -15.07 17.49 1.69
CA GLU A 290 -15.12 17.33 3.15
C GLU A 290 -15.28 15.85 3.45
N THR A 291 -14.41 15.33 4.32
CA THR A 291 -14.39 13.91 4.66
C THR A 291 -14.60 13.68 6.14
N LYS A 292 -15.35 12.61 6.44
CA LYS A 292 -15.59 12.14 7.81
C LYS A 292 -15.12 10.70 7.96
N ALA A 293 -14.50 10.41 9.10
CA ALA A 293 -14.21 9.06 9.54
C ALA A 293 -15.53 8.28 9.54
N THR A 294 -15.50 7.09 8.94
CA THR A 294 -16.68 6.28 8.66
C THR A 294 -16.47 4.88 9.18
N LEU A 295 -17.48 4.35 9.86
CA LEU A 295 -17.57 2.95 10.26
C LEU A 295 -18.72 2.29 9.51
N TRP A 296 -18.42 1.35 8.62
CA TRP A 296 -19.44 0.52 7.97
C TRP A 296 -19.60 -0.79 8.74
N GLN A 297 -20.83 -1.15 9.08
CA GLN A 297 -21.16 -2.50 9.54
C GLN A 297 -21.59 -3.34 8.36
N LEU A 298 -20.96 -4.50 8.18
CA LEU A 298 -21.35 -5.47 7.15
C LEU A 298 -22.10 -6.67 7.74
N ASP A 299 -22.86 -7.36 6.90
CA ASP A 299 -23.33 -8.72 7.18
C ASP A 299 -22.34 -9.79 6.68
N ALA A 300 -22.63 -11.07 6.95
CA ALA A 300 -21.77 -12.19 6.59
C ALA A 300 -21.54 -12.30 5.07
N GLU A 301 -22.50 -11.88 4.26
CA GLU A 301 -22.35 -11.88 2.80
C GLU A 301 -21.53 -10.67 2.31
N GLY A 302 -21.35 -9.63 3.13
CA GLY A 302 -20.66 -8.39 2.79
C GLY A 302 -21.58 -7.23 2.37
N ASN A 303 -22.89 -7.28 2.66
CA ASN A 303 -23.78 -6.13 2.45
C ASN A 303 -23.62 -5.13 3.60
N ILE A 304 -23.81 -3.85 3.30
CA ILE A 304 -23.82 -2.80 4.32
C ILE A 304 -25.13 -2.87 5.12
N VAL A 305 -25.02 -3.10 6.43
CA VAL A 305 -26.12 -3.08 7.40
C VAL A 305 -26.36 -1.66 7.92
N SER A 306 -25.28 -0.93 8.20
CA SER A 306 -25.34 0.46 8.64
C SER A 306 -24.03 1.18 8.36
N THR A 307 -24.12 2.51 8.20
CA THR A 307 -22.98 3.40 8.07
C THR A 307 -23.05 4.44 9.18
N GLN A 308 -21.97 4.59 9.95
CA GLN A 308 -21.84 5.61 10.98
C GLN A 308 -20.74 6.61 10.58
N LEU A 309 -21.10 7.89 10.57
CA LEU A 309 -20.17 9.00 10.37
C LEU A 309 -19.81 9.61 11.72
N PHE A 310 -18.58 10.05 11.88
CA PHE A 310 -18.10 10.74 13.07
C PHE A 310 -17.80 12.20 12.75
N ASP A 311 -18.19 13.10 13.65
CA ASP A 311 -17.98 14.53 13.45
C ASP A 311 -16.49 14.89 13.55
N ASN A 312 -16.07 15.91 12.81
CA ASN A 312 -14.71 16.39 12.88
C ASN A 312 -14.50 17.19 14.17
N LEU A 313 -13.27 17.22 14.69
CA LEU A 313 -12.93 17.98 15.90
C LEU A 313 -12.99 19.50 15.70
N TYR A 314 -12.95 19.92 14.44
CA TYR A 314 -13.03 21.31 14.03
C TYR A 314 -14.12 21.43 12.97
N GLU A 315 -14.98 22.44 13.11
CA GLU A 315 -15.99 22.79 12.11
C GLU A 315 -15.69 24.24 11.67
N PRO A 316 -15.23 24.46 10.43
CA PRO A 316 -14.93 25.79 9.94
C PRO A 316 -16.22 26.61 9.69
N ASP A 317 -16.13 27.94 9.81
CA ASP A 317 -17.26 28.85 9.58
C ASP A 317 -17.74 28.85 8.11
N GLU A 318 -16.85 28.53 7.17
CA GLU A 318 -17.12 28.32 5.75
C GLU A 318 -16.52 26.97 5.31
N PHE A 319 -17.02 26.36 4.23
CA PHE A 319 -16.39 25.16 3.69
C PHE A 319 -14.91 25.43 3.46
N SER A 320 -14.06 24.73 4.21
CA SER A 320 -12.62 24.84 4.11
C SER A 320 -12.10 23.51 3.61
N ASP A 321 -11.18 23.57 2.65
CA ASP A 321 -10.37 22.47 2.10
C ASP A 321 -9.51 21.74 3.16
N SER A 322 -9.80 21.90 4.45
CA SER A 322 -9.00 21.41 5.58
C SER A 322 -9.80 20.67 6.66
N ASN A 323 -11.10 20.48 6.46
CA ASN A 323 -11.94 19.74 7.40
C ASN A 323 -12.01 18.25 7.09
N HIS A 324 -11.13 17.46 7.70
CA HIS A 324 -11.00 16.04 7.40
C HIS A 324 -10.87 15.19 8.66
N SER A 325 -11.48 14.01 8.64
CA SER A 325 -11.13 12.92 9.55
C SER A 325 -11.11 11.58 8.82
N ARG A 326 -10.29 10.66 9.34
CA ARG A 326 -10.14 9.30 8.82
C ARG A 326 -10.04 8.34 9.98
N GLY A 327 -10.79 7.25 9.94
CA GLY A 327 -10.59 6.09 10.81
C GLY A 327 -9.66 5.10 10.11
N LEU A 328 -8.54 4.74 10.74
CA LEU A 328 -7.50 3.90 10.17
C LEU A 328 -7.52 2.47 10.71
N ASP A 329 -8.05 2.25 11.92
CA ASP A 329 -8.16 0.94 12.56
C ASP A 329 -9.38 0.89 13.49
N VAL A 330 -9.93 -0.29 13.74
CA VAL A 330 -11.05 -0.56 14.64
C VAL A 330 -10.88 -1.88 15.38
N ASN A 331 -11.02 -1.86 16.71
CA ASN A 331 -10.97 -3.07 17.52
C ASN A 331 -12.34 -3.79 17.60
N ASN A 332 -12.40 -4.97 18.23
CA ASN A 332 -13.64 -5.75 18.32
C ASN A 332 -14.68 -5.15 19.28
N ALA A 333 -14.34 -4.13 20.06
CA ALA A 333 -15.30 -3.35 20.84
C ALA A 333 -15.99 -2.25 20.00
N GLY A 334 -15.61 -2.09 18.73
CA GLY A 334 -16.14 -1.05 17.84
C GLY A 334 -15.53 0.33 18.09
N VAL A 335 -14.37 0.38 18.75
CA VAL A 335 -13.61 1.62 18.95
C VAL A 335 -12.69 1.81 17.78
N MET A 336 -12.91 2.88 17.02
CA MET A 336 -12.11 3.22 15.86
C MET A 336 -11.10 4.31 16.22
N VAL A 337 -9.90 4.25 15.65
CA VAL A 337 -8.85 5.24 15.84
C VAL A 337 -8.36 5.75 14.50
N GLY A 338 -7.73 6.92 14.49
CA GLY A 338 -7.23 7.55 13.28
C GLY A 338 -6.76 8.96 13.54
N PHE A 339 -7.20 9.90 12.71
CA PHE A 339 -6.92 11.31 12.91
C PHE A 339 -8.07 12.22 12.47
N SER A 340 -8.10 13.42 13.03
CA SER A 340 -9.00 14.51 12.62
C SER A 340 -8.23 15.83 12.60
N SER A 341 -8.74 16.82 11.87
CA SER A 341 -8.18 18.17 11.81
C SER A 341 -8.51 19.00 13.05
N VAL A 342 -7.53 19.77 13.55
CA VAL A 342 -7.73 20.81 14.57
C VAL A 342 -7.02 22.10 14.18
N LEU A 343 -7.64 23.24 14.50
CA LEU A 343 -7.01 24.55 14.37
C LEU A 343 -6.23 24.89 15.65
N VAL A 344 -4.90 24.81 15.59
CA VAL A 344 -4.01 25.05 16.75
C VAL A 344 -3.47 26.49 16.75
N ILE A 345 -3.25 27.07 15.56
CA ILE A 345 -2.73 28.42 15.40
C ILE A 345 -3.71 29.18 14.49
N GLU A 346 -4.21 30.31 14.99
CA GLU A 346 -5.02 31.27 14.23
C GLU A 346 -4.26 31.67 12.95
N ASP A 347 -4.94 31.66 11.79
CA ASP A 347 -4.38 31.90 10.45
C ASP A 347 -3.48 30.80 9.85
N ARG A 348 -3.41 29.59 10.44
CA ARG A 348 -2.80 28.42 9.78
C ARG A 348 -3.86 27.41 9.35
N PRO A 349 -3.60 26.60 8.29
CA PRO A 349 -4.44 25.44 8.02
C PRO A 349 -4.51 24.53 9.25
N PRO A 350 -5.69 23.97 9.57
CA PRO A 350 -5.82 22.91 10.55
C PRO A 350 -4.78 21.80 10.34
N GLY A 351 -4.24 21.28 11.45
CA GLY A 351 -3.27 20.20 11.47
C GLY A 351 -3.92 18.89 11.94
N PRO A 352 -3.37 17.73 11.53
CA PRO A 352 -3.88 16.43 11.96
C PRO A 352 -3.49 16.14 13.42
N VAL A 353 -4.48 15.65 14.18
CA VAL A 353 -4.31 15.06 15.52
C VAL A 353 -4.79 13.63 15.55
N ALA A 354 -4.07 12.78 16.29
CA ALA A 354 -4.53 11.45 16.64
C ALA A 354 -5.89 11.53 17.36
N ALA A 355 -6.84 10.72 16.91
CA ALA A 355 -8.22 10.76 17.39
C ALA A 355 -8.78 9.36 17.65
N ILE A 356 -9.72 9.29 18.60
CA ILE A 356 -10.61 8.15 18.85
C ILE A 356 -12.00 8.53 18.36
N PHE A 357 -12.65 7.58 17.71
CA PHE A 357 -14.01 7.63 17.18
C PHE A 357 -14.82 6.55 17.88
N GLU A 358 -15.69 6.94 18.83
CA GLU A 358 -16.46 6.01 19.65
C GLU A 358 -17.84 6.61 19.95
N ASN A 359 -18.90 5.81 19.84
CA ASN A 359 -20.27 6.24 20.17
C ASN A 359 -20.75 7.50 19.41
N GLY A 360 -20.26 7.73 18.19
CA GLY A 360 -20.59 8.90 17.37
C GLY A 360 -19.87 10.18 17.77
N VAL A 361 -18.92 10.09 18.71
CA VAL A 361 -18.12 11.22 19.19
C VAL A 361 -16.68 11.03 18.74
N THR A 362 -16.04 12.14 18.36
CA THR A 362 -14.61 12.21 18.09
C THR A 362 -13.90 12.90 19.24
N THR A 363 -12.82 12.31 19.73
CA THR A 363 -11.98 12.87 20.80
C THR A 363 -10.51 12.81 20.41
N ARG A 364 -9.76 13.89 20.65
CA ARG A 364 -8.30 13.89 20.48
C ARG A 364 -7.63 12.98 21.53
N LEU A 365 -6.54 12.30 21.14
CA LEU A 365 -5.79 11.40 22.03
C LEU A 365 -5.04 12.14 23.13
N SER A 366 -4.52 13.32 22.80
CA SER A 366 -3.76 14.17 23.72
C SER A 366 -4.14 15.63 23.52
N ASP A 367 -4.15 16.35 24.63
CA ASP A 367 -4.39 17.78 24.70
C ASP A 367 -3.11 18.62 24.59
N ASP A 368 -1.95 17.94 24.56
CA ASP A 368 -0.64 18.56 24.52
C ASP A 368 -0.17 18.78 23.07
N ASP A 369 -0.06 20.05 22.71
CA ASP A 369 0.33 20.50 21.37
C ASP A 369 1.79 20.12 21.00
N GLU A 370 2.61 19.67 21.96
CA GLU A 370 3.94 19.10 21.67
C GLU A 370 3.87 17.81 20.85
N PHE A 371 2.72 17.12 20.81
CA PHE A 371 2.50 15.91 20.02
C PHE A 371 1.92 16.19 18.63
N LEU A 372 2.07 17.41 18.12
CA LEU A 372 1.58 17.78 16.78
C LEU A 372 2.70 17.79 15.74
N PRO A 373 2.45 17.26 14.53
CA PRO A 373 1.27 16.48 14.12
C PRO A 373 1.29 15.07 14.74
N SER A 374 0.11 14.48 14.95
CA SER A 374 -0.03 13.09 15.42
C SER A 374 -1.06 12.30 14.62
N PHE A 375 -0.85 10.99 14.54
CA PHE A 375 -1.73 10.04 13.87
C PHE A 375 -1.81 8.76 14.70
N ALA A 376 -3.02 8.32 15.08
CA ALA A 376 -3.22 6.97 15.59
C ALA A 376 -3.44 6.03 14.40
N THR A 377 -2.60 5.02 14.26
CA THR A 377 -2.65 4.12 13.10
C THR A 377 -3.28 2.79 13.43
N ASN A 378 -3.13 2.31 14.68
CA ASN A 378 -3.64 1.01 15.08
C ASN A 378 -4.22 0.97 16.49
N ILE A 379 -5.16 0.06 16.74
CA ILE A 379 -5.76 -0.23 18.05
C ILE A 379 -5.99 -1.75 18.19
N ASN A 380 -5.69 -2.30 19.36
CA ASN A 380 -6.01 -3.70 19.66
C ASN A 380 -7.13 -3.87 20.71
N ASP A 381 -7.50 -5.12 20.98
CA ASP A 381 -8.56 -5.46 21.93
C ASP A 381 -8.14 -5.27 23.39
N ASN A 382 -6.84 -5.10 23.66
CA ASN A 382 -6.31 -4.75 24.98
C ASN A 382 -6.36 -3.24 25.27
N ASN A 383 -6.94 -2.45 24.36
CA ASN A 383 -7.03 -0.99 24.42
C ASN A 383 -5.67 -0.26 24.30
N TYR A 384 -4.66 -0.88 23.72
CA TYR A 384 -3.48 -0.17 23.27
C TYR A 384 -3.75 0.48 21.92
N ILE A 385 -3.44 1.76 21.82
CA ILE A 385 -3.41 2.51 20.57
C ILE A 385 -1.94 2.80 20.24
N VAL A 386 -1.56 2.62 18.99
CA VAL A 386 -0.24 3.02 18.51
C VAL A 386 -0.35 3.92 17.30
N GLY A 387 0.71 4.65 17.04
CA GLY A 387 0.75 5.61 15.95
C GLY A 387 2.07 6.35 15.95
N TYR A 388 2.12 7.50 15.31
CA TYR A 388 3.32 8.32 15.33
C TYR A 388 3.04 9.80 15.53
N VAL A 389 4.03 10.48 16.13
CA VAL A 389 4.11 11.93 16.24
C VAL A 389 5.26 12.47 15.39
N GLY A 390 5.07 13.64 14.79
CA GLY A 390 6.13 14.35 14.07
C GLY A 390 6.98 15.18 15.03
N GLN A 391 8.29 14.92 15.09
CA GLN A 391 9.22 15.68 15.94
C GLN A 391 10.42 16.21 15.16
N PHE A 392 10.94 17.37 15.58
CA PHE A 392 12.21 17.89 15.05
C PHE A 392 13.37 17.44 15.93
N ILE A 393 14.20 16.54 15.39
CA ILE A 393 15.41 16.05 16.08
C ILE A 393 16.63 16.49 15.27
N ASN A 394 17.51 17.25 15.89
CA ASN A 394 18.70 17.84 15.24
C ASN A 394 18.37 18.64 13.96
N GLY A 395 17.25 19.37 13.99
CA GLY A 395 16.80 20.21 12.86
C GLY A 395 16.16 19.45 11.70
N ALA A 396 15.91 18.14 11.83
CA ALA A 396 15.26 17.34 10.82
C ALA A 396 13.93 16.75 11.35
N PRO A 397 12.85 16.74 10.54
CA PRO A 397 11.59 16.12 10.93
C PRO A 397 11.74 14.59 10.99
N ARG A 398 11.16 13.97 12.02
CA ARG A 398 11.23 12.53 12.29
C ARG A 398 9.88 12.07 12.83
N ASN A 399 9.34 11.00 12.24
CA ASN A 399 8.20 10.30 12.83
C ASN A 399 8.70 9.47 14.01
N LYS A 400 7.97 9.51 15.12
CA LYS A 400 8.26 8.76 16.33
C LYS A 400 7.04 7.95 16.73
N LEU A 401 7.18 6.64 16.78
CA LEU A 401 6.23 5.71 17.38
C LEU A 401 5.81 6.21 18.77
N PHE A 402 4.51 6.24 19.03
CA PHE A 402 3.97 6.31 20.37
C PHE A 402 3.10 5.08 20.67
N THR A 403 3.01 4.74 21.94
CA THR A 403 1.96 3.88 22.50
C THR A 403 1.05 4.71 23.39
N PHE A 404 -0.22 4.34 23.45
CA PHE A 404 -1.21 4.97 24.31
C PHE A 404 -2.08 3.88 24.93
N ASP A 405 -2.08 3.80 26.26
CA ASP A 405 -2.94 2.87 27.01
C ASP A 405 -4.22 3.60 27.42
N ARG A 406 -5.38 3.21 26.86
CA ARG A 406 -6.65 3.86 27.23
C ARG A 406 -7.08 3.55 28.66
N ASN A 407 -6.55 2.51 29.30
CA ASN A 407 -6.91 2.14 30.66
C ASN A 407 -6.27 3.10 31.68
N THR A 408 -5.05 3.58 31.40
CA THR A 408 -4.32 4.53 32.25
C THR A 408 -4.35 5.97 31.72
N ASN A 409 -4.71 6.14 30.44
CA ASN A 409 -4.66 7.41 29.71
C ASN A 409 -3.24 7.98 29.61
N GLU A 410 -2.25 7.09 29.43
CA GLU A 410 -0.83 7.43 29.33
C GLU A 410 -0.32 7.25 27.90
N MET A 411 0.33 8.30 27.37
CA MET A 411 1.04 8.28 26.09
C MET A 411 2.55 8.15 26.33
N ASN A 412 3.20 7.21 25.65
CA ASN A 412 4.65 7.01 25.71
C ASN A 412 5.25 7.08 24.31
N VAL A 413 6.23 7.97 24.10
CA VAL A 413 6.99 8.03 22.83
C VAL A 413 8.15 7.04 22.89
N VAL A 414 8.16 6.09 21.96
CA VAL A 414 9.11 4.98 21.93
C VAL A 414 10.40 5.41 21.24
N GLN A 415 11.53 5.09 21.87
CA GLN A 415 12.83 5.25 21.23
C GLN A 415 13.07 4.06 20.28
N GLY A 416 13.31 4.35 18.99
CA GLY A 416 13.80 3.33 18.04
C GLY A 416 15.26 2.93 18.33
N PHE A 417 15.96 2.39 17.32
CA PHE A 417 17.35 1.92 17.45
C PHE A 417 18.35 2.95 18.00
N PHE A 418 18.04 4.24 17.84
CA PHE A 418 18.76 5.36 18.45
C PHE A 418 17.82 6.56 18.59
N VAL A 419 18.20 7.57 19.38
CA VAL A 419 17.35 8.74 19.73
C VAL A 419 16.69 9.38 18.49
N GLY A 420 17.48 9.65 17.45
CA GLY A 420 17.02 10.27 16.21
C GLY A 420 16.54 9.32 15.11
N SER A 421 16.28 8.05 15.43
CA SER A 421 15.73 7.07 14.49
C SER A 421 14.26 7.41 14.22
N ALA A 422 13.92 7.63 12.95
CA ALA A 422 12.52 7.69 12.54
C ALA A 422 11.91 6.29 12.62
N THR A 423 10.75 6.18 13.25
CA THR A 423 9.99 4.95 13.45
C THR A 423 8.58 5.13 12.92
N VAL A 424 8.11 4.19 12.11
CA VAL A 424 6.75 4.18 11.57
C VAL A 424 6.13 2.82 11.93
N PRO A 425 5.16 2.77 12.87
CA PRO A 425 4.37 1.56 13.07
C PRO A 425 3.52 1.27 11.85
N ARG A 426 3.30 -0.01 11.59
CA ARG A 426 2.44 -0.50 10.50
C ARG A 426 1.26 -1.30 11.03
N ALA A 427 1.50 -2.14 12.05
CA ALA A 427 0.46 -2.98 12.63
C ALA A 427 0.72 -3.27 14.11
N LEU A 428 -0.34 -3.67 14.81
CA LEU A 428 -0.37 -4.06 16.22
C LEU A 428 -1.31 -5.26 16.37
N ASN A 429 -0.85 -6.33 17.02
CA ASN A 429 -1.72 -7.48 17.34
C ASN A 429 -2.20 -7.49 18.80
N ASN A 430 -3.01 -8.49 19.16
CA ASN A 430 -3.55 -8.67 20.51
C ASN A 430 -2.53 -9.23 21.53
N ASN A 431 -1.29 -9.51 21.11
CA ASN A 431 -0.17 -9.81 22.01
C ASN A 431 0.60 -8.55 22.41
N ASN A 432 0.09 -7.36 22.10
CA ASN A 432 0.74 -6.07 22.32
C ASN A 432 2.08 -5.93 21.60
N ILE A 433 2.20 -6.58 20.43
CA ILE A 433 3.39 -6.52 19.59
C ILE A 433 3.12 -5.58 18.42
N VAL A 434 3.96 -4.56 18.30
CA VAL A 434 3.97 -3.60 17.19
C VAL A 434 5.02 -4.02 16.17
N VAL A 435 4.67 -3.95 14.89
CA VAL A 435 5.63 -4.13 13.79
C VAL A 435 5.65 -2.89 12.89
N GLY A 436 6.77 -2.69 12.20
CA GLY A 436 6.91 -1.60 11.25
C GLY A 436 8.31 -1.49 10.65
N ASP A 437 8.69 -0.28 10.25
CA ASP A 437 10.02 0.02 9.74
C ASP A 437 10.69 1.21 10.46
N ALA A 438 12.01 1.14 10.63
CA ALA A 438 12.77 2.15 11.36
C ALA A 438 14.15 2.41 10.75
N GLU A 439 14.66 3.64 10.88
CA GLU A 439 16.03 3.96 10.47
C GLU A 439 17.03 3.17 11.32
N SER A 440 17.87 2.34 10.68
CA SER A 440 18.77 1.39 11.38
C SER A 440 20.11 2.00 11.78
N GLU A 441 20.52 3.10 11.15
CA GLU A 441 21.80 3.76 11.45
C GLU A 441 21.69 5.28 11.51
N ALA A 442 22.50 5.89 12.38
CA ALA A 442 22.48 7.33 12.65
C ALA A 442 23.26 8.16 11.61
N SER A 443 23.82 7.54 10.57
CA SER A 443 24.70 8.21 9.61
C SER A 443 24.04 9.45 9.01
N ILE A 444 24.83 10.52 8.89
CA ILE A 444 24.43 11.84 8.39
C ILE A 444 24.91 12.02 6.93
N SER A 445 25.66 11.05 6.39
CA SER A 445 26.29 11.18 5.05
C SER A 445 25.40 10.76 3.89
N SER A 446 24.21 10.19 4.14
CA SER A 446 23.27 9.80 3.09
C SER A 446 22.02 10.70 3.11
N ALA A 447 21.50 11.03 1.93
CA ALA A 447 20.24 11.78 1.79
C ALA A 447 19.02 11.00 2.32
N GLN A 448 19.13 9.66 2.42
CA GLN A 448 18.16 8.77 3.03
C GLN A 448 18.90 7.75 3.91
N ARG A 449 18.42 7.53 5.13
CA ARG A 449 18.97 6.51 6.03
C ARG A 449 18.37 5.15 5.70
N PRO A 450 19.17 4.06 5.71
CA PRO A 450 18.64 2.70 5.55
C PRO A 450 17.56 2.41 6.59
N ARG A 451 16.51 1.69 6.16
CA ARG A 451 15.45 1.20 7.04
C ARG A 451 15.46 -0.32 7.11
N VAL A 452 15.05 -0.84 8.25
CA VAL A 452 14.86 -2.27 8.52
C VAL A 452 13.52 -2.49 9.20
N GLY A 453 12.96 -3.70 9.04
CA GLY A 453 11.78 -4.12 9.78
C GLY A 453 12.08 -4.24 11.27
N PHE A 454 11.13 -3.85 12.14
CA PHE A 454 11.26 -4.00 13.58
C PHE A 454 10.07 -4.75 14.20
N ILE A 455 10.32 -5.30 15.39
CA ILE A 455 9.32 -5.72 16.36
C ILE A 455 9.50 -4.88 17.63
N TYR A 456 8.41 -4.34 18.17
CA TYR A 456 8.39 -3.68 19.47
C TYR A 456 7.34 -4.35 20.37
N ASP A 457 7.78 -4.87 21.51
CA ASP A 457 6.91 -5.41 22.56
C ASP A 457 6.62 -4.31 23.59
N ILE A 458 5.35 -3.94 23.74
CA ILE A 458 4.91 -2.85 24.63
C ILE A 458 5.12 -3.23 26.09
N GLU A 459 4.92 -4.50 26.47
CA GLU A 459 4.98 -4.95 27.86
C GLU A 459 6.43 -5.01 28.37
N SER A 460 7.33 -5.49 27.53
CA SER A 460 8.75 -5.59 27.87
C SER A 460 9.57 -4.34 27.48
N ASP A 461 8.94 -3.35 26.85
CA ASP A 461 9.56 -2.15 26.29
C ASP A 461 10.82 -2.46 25.47
N THR A 462 10.71 -3.46 24.57
CA THR A 462 11.85 -4.00 23.83
C THR A 462 11.71 -3.77 22.33
N PHE A 463 12.65 -3.01 21.75
CA PHE A 463 12.69 -2.67 20.33
C PHE A 463 13.77 -3.50 19.60
N THR A 464 13.35 -4.38 18.68
CA THR A 464 14.20 -5.42 18.07
C THR A 464 14.26 -5.27 16.56
N ASP A 465 15.45 -5.41 15.96
CA ASP A 465 15.62 -5.51 14.50
C ASP A 465 15.26 -6.93 14.05
N LEU A 466 14.28 -7.03 13.16
CA LEU A 466 13.74 -8.32 12.71
C LEU A 466 14.78 -9.18 12.00
N ASN A 467 15.80 -8.57 11.38
CA ASN A 467 16.90 -9.29 10.74
C ASN A 467 17.77 -10.06 11.74
N THR A 468 17.81 -9.62 13.02
CA THR A 468 18.51 -10.34 14.09
C THR A 468 17.79 -11.61 14.53
N LEU A 469 16.54 -11.79 14.10
CA LEU A 469 15.71 -12.95 14.42
C LEU A 469 15.69 -13.98 13.29
N LEU A 470 16.36 -13.70 12.16
CA LEU A 470 16.49 -14.60 11.02
C LEU A 470 17.72 -15.52 11.14
N PRO A 471 17.76 -16.65 10.40
CA PRO A 471 18.98 -17.44 10.24
C PRO A 471 20.14 -16.61 9.64
N CYS A 472 21.37 -16.88 10.09
CA CYS A 472 22.55 -16.08 9.69
C CYS A 472 22.84 -16.10 8.17
N ASP A 473 22.43 -17.16 7.48
CA ASP A 473 22.60 -17.36 6.03
C ASP A 473 21.33 -17.01 5.23
N SER A 474 20.38 -16.29 5.84
CA SER A 474 19.18 -15.81 5.15
C SER A 474 19.56 -14.98 3.91
N PRO A 475 19.08 -15.33 2.70
CA PRO A 475 19.24 -14.51 1.50
C PRO A 475 18.26 -13.33 1.47
N TYR A 476 17.46 -13.16 2.52
CA TYR A 476 16.44 -12.13 2.67
C TYR A 476 16.85 -11.14 3.74
N LYS A 477 16.80 -9.86 3.40
CA LYS A 477 16.91 -8.76 4.37
C LYS A 477 15.56 -8.07 4.51
N ILE A 478 14.96 -8.13 5.70
CA ILE A 478 13.68 -7.47 5.96
C ILE A 478 13.86 -5.97 6.03
N VAL A 479 13.19 -5.26 5.13
CA VAL A 479 13.23 -3.80 5.03
C VAL A 479 12.00 -3.14 5.65
N SER A 480 10.87 -3.85 5.70
CA SER A 480 9.64 -3.42 6.37
C SER A 480 8.85 -4.62 6.87
N ALA A 481 8.40 -4.59 8.12
CA ALA A 481 7.36 -5.50 8.59
C ALA A 481 6.01 -4.79 8.39
N VAL A 482 5.15 -5.37 7.55
CA VAL A 482 3.94 -4.72 7.02
C VAL A 482 2.76 -4.97 7.92
N ASP A 483 2.54 -6.22 8.32
CA ASP A 483 1.39 -6.58 9.15
C ASP A 483 1.70 -7.80 10.04
N ILE A 484 0.93 -7.97 11.12
CA ILE A 484 1.11 -9.04 12.11
C ILE A 484 -0.24 -9.56 12.62
N ASN A 485 -0.42 -10.89 12.61
CA ASN A 485 -1.61 -11.51 13.18
C ASN A 485 -1.42 -11.93 14.66
N ASP A 486 -2.47 -12.43 15.30
CA ASP A 486 -2.43 -12.85 16.71
C ASP A 486 -1.62 -14.13 16.96
N ASN A 487 -1.24 -14.85 15.90
CA ASN A 487 -0.28 -15.96 15.98
C ASN A 487 1.18 -15.48 15.93
N ASN A 488 1.41 -14.16 15.89
CA ASN A 488 2.70 -13.52 15.65
C ASN A 488 3.33 -13.90 14.31
N GLU A 489 2.55 -14.30 13.32
CA GLU A 489 3.02 -14.39 11.93
C GLU A 489 3.07 -12.98 11.34
N ILE A 490 4.15 -12.66 10.64
CA ILE A 490 4.38 -11.31 10.10
C ILE A 490 4.42 -11.39 8.57
N ILE A 491 3.67 -10.54 7.90
CA ILE A 491 3.91 -10.26 6.48
C ILE A 491 4.90 -9.12 6.37
N ALA A 492 5.94 -9.32 5.57
CA ALA A 492 7.05 -8.41 5.47
C ALA A 492 7.54 -8.26 4.03
N ASP A 493 8.19 -7.14 3.77
CA ASP A 493 8.91 -6.87 2.53
C ASP A 493 10.40 -7.18 2.75
N ALA A 494 10.94 -8.03 1.89
CA ALA A 494 12.32 -8.49 1.94
C ALA A 494 13.10 -8.09 0.68
N PHE A 495 14.27 -7.49 0.87
CA PHE A 495 15.23 -7.26 -0.20
C PHE A 495 15.99 -8.56 -0.50
N THR A 496 16.09 -8.93 -1.78
CA THR A 496 16.76 -10.13 -2.26
C THR A 496 17.16 -10.01 -3.75
N THR A 497 17.90 -10.99 -4.27
CA THR A 497 18.32 -11.05 -5.67
C THR A 497 17.58 -12.18 -6.39
N VAL A 498 16.89 -11.86 -7.50
CA VAL A 498 16.09 -12.81 -8.30
C VAL A 498 16.50 -12.79 -9.78
N PRO A 499 16.14 -13.80 -10.59
CA PRO A 499 16.26 -13.73 -12.04
C PRO A 499 15.38 -12.60 -12.61
N ARG A 500 15.93 -11.85 -13.57
CA ARG A 500 15.21 -10.82 -14.31
C ARG A 500 14.36 -11.46 -15.40
N LYS A 501 13.08 -11.11 -15.46
CA LYS A 501 12.11 -11.55 -16.47
C LYS A 501 11.66 -10.38 -17.37
N ASN A 502 11.22 -10.68 -18.58
CA ASN A 502 10.57 -9.69 -19.47
C ASN A 502 9.08 -9.54 -19.13
N ALA A 503 8.35 -8.69 -19.86
CA ALA A 503 6.91 -8.44 -19.63
C ALA A 503 6.01 -9.68 -19.84
N ARG A 504 6.54 -10.78 -20.39
CA ARG A 504 5.84 -12.09 -20.49
C ARG A 504 6.22 -13.09 -19.39
N GLY A 505 7.12 -12.71 -18.47
CA GLY A 505 7.61 -13.59 -17.42
C GLY A 505 8.75 -14.52 -17.84
N VAL A 506 9.33 -14.31 -19.03
CA VAL A 506 10.45 -15.13 -19.55
C VAL A 506 11.77 -14.58 -19.02
N VAL A 507 12.63 -15.45 -18.48
CA VAL A 507 13.95 -15.09 -17.96
C VAL A 507 14.83 -14.53 -19.07
N ILE A 508 15.44 -13.37 -18.81
CA ILE A 508 16.37 -12.72 -19.73
C ILE A 508 17.77 -13.26 -19.46
N THR A 509 18.42 -13.76 -20.51
CA THR A 509 19.79 -14.27 -20.46
C THR A 509 20.77 -13.33 -21.16
N ASP A 510 22.03 -13.37 -20.76
CA ASP A 510 23.11 -12.69 -21.47
C ASP A 510 23.58 -13.45 -22.73
N GLU A 511 24.61 -12.92 -23.41
CA GLU A 511 25.21 -13.54 -24.62
C GLU A 511 25.81 -14.93 -24.36
N SER A 512 26.09 -15.29 -23.10
CA SER A 512 26.61 -16.59 -22.70
C SER A 512 25.53 -17.59 -22.29
N GLY A 513 24.27 -17.15 -22.20
CA GLY A 513 23.11 -17.95 -21.79
C GLY A 513 22.87 -17.98 -20.27
N GLU A 514 23.61 -17.18 -19.50
CA GLU A 514 23.42 -17.05 -18.05
C GLU A 514 22.27 -16.08 -17.74
N ALA A 515 21.48 -16.38 -16.71
CA ALA A 515 20.34 -15.54 -16.32
C ALA A 515 20.83 -14.20 -15.75
N LEU A 516 20.30 -13.10 -16.27
CA LEU A 516 20.51 -11.79 -15.67
C LEU A 516 19.77 -11.73 -14.33
N THR A 517 20.42 -11.18 -13.31
CA THR A 517 19.81 -10.99 -11.99
C THR A 517 19.33 -9.56 -11.77
N LEU A 518 18.40 -9.41 -10.84
CA LEU A 518 17.84 -8.15 -10.39
C LEU A 518 17.75 -8.16 -8.86
N ASP A 519 18.32 -7.14 -8.24
CA ASP A 519 18.08 -6.84 -6.83
C ASP A 519 16.71 -6.17 -6.69
N THR A 520 15.85 -6.77 -5.87
CA THR A 520 14.44 -6.37 -5.78
C THR A 520 13.85 -6.63 -4.39
N VAL A 521 12.59 -6.22 -4.22
CA VAL A 521 11.79 -6.52 -3.04
C VAL A 521 10.75 -7.58 -3.37
N VAL A 522 10.62 -8.55 -2.47
CA VAL A 522 9.61 -9.61 -2.49
C VAL A 522 8.89 -9.67 -1.16
N SER A 523 7.60 -9.99 -1.18
CA SER A 523 6.81 -10.22 0.04
C SER A 523 7.07 -11.61 0.60
N VAL A 524 7.28 -11.69 1.91
CA VAL A 524 7.51 -12.92 2.66
C VAL A 524 6.58 -13.00 3.86
N LYS A 525 6.24 -14.23 4.27
CA LYS A 525 5.65 -14.53 5.57
C LYS A 525 6.74 -15.00 6.52
N LEU A 526 6.81 -14.39 7.70
CA LEU A 526 7.69 -14.77 8.78
C LEU A 526 6.89 -15.55 9.82
N SER A 527 7.27 -16.81 10.04
CA SER A 527 6.62 -17.69 11.01
C SER A 527 7.50 -17.83 12.25
N PRO A 528 6.99 -17.58 13.48
CA PRO A 528 7.77 -17.75 14.68
C PRO A 528 8.10 -19.24 14.90
N THR A 529 9.38 -19.56 15.14
CA THR A 529 9.82 -20.95 15.30
C THR A 529 9.69 -21.46 16.74
N GLY A 530 9.52 -20.55 17.70
CA GLY A 530 9.56 -20.83 19.14
C GLY A 530 10.97 -21.11 19.70
N ASN A 531 12.01 -21.06 18.87
CA ASN A 531 13.40 -21.23 19.30
C ASN A 531 14.08 -19.87 19.52
N THR A 532 15.19 -19.85 20.25
CA THR A 532 16.03 -18.66 20.37
C THR A 532 16.73 -18.36 19.04
N PRO A 533 17.00 -17.08 18.69
CA PRO A 533 17.74 -16.70 17.51
C PRO A 533 19.15 -17.26 17.53
N SER A 534 19.68 -17.52 16.34
CA SER A 534 21.08 -17.95 16.21
C SER A 534 22.00 -16.79 16.57
N ASP A 535 23.02 -17.06 17.38
CA ASP A 535 24.05 -16.06 17.67
C ASP A 535 24.98 -15.95 16.46
N CYS A 536 24.71 -14.98 15.60
CA CYS A 536 25.51 -14.68 14.42
C CYS A 536 26.72 -13.78 14.76
N ALA A 537 27.13 -13.67 16.03
CA ALA A 537 28.35 -12.96 16.40
C ALA A 537 29.53 -13.53 15.61
N GLU A 538 30.05 -12.76 14.66
CA GLU A 538 31.21 -13.16 13.90
C GLU A 538 32.41 -13.37 14.83
N ASP A 539 32.85 -14.62 14.92
CA ASP A 539 34.20 -14.97 15.35
C ASP A 539 35.16 -14.69 14.17
N ASP A 540 35.21 -13.43 13.71
CA ASP A 540 36.10 -12.99 12.62
C ASP A 540 36.49 -11.51 12.77
N ARG A 541 37.13 -11.19 13.90
CA ARG A 541 38.04 -10.02 14.00
C ARG A 541 39.37 -10.25 13.25
N VAL A 542 39.35 -10.90 12.09
CA VAL A 542 40.47 -10.86 11.15
C VAL A 542 40.14 -9.81 10.11
N SER A 543 40.76 -8.65 10.28
CA SER A 543 40.80 -7.54 9.33
C SER A 543 40.84 -8.01 7.87
N ARG A 544 39.70 -8.03 7.19
CA ARG A 544 39.69 -7.87 5.73
C ARG A 544 40.08 -6.44 5.44
N GLU A 545 41.39 -6.25 5.34
CA GLU A 545 42.00 -5.12 4.66
C GLU A 545 41.29 -4.99 3.30
N ARG A 546 40.52 -3.90 3.11
CA ARG A 546 39.99 -3.55 1.79
C ARG A 546 41.19 -3.46 0.86
N GLN A 547 41.33 -4.37 -0.10
CA GLN A 547 42.25 -4.17 -1.22
C GLN A 547 41.72 -3.02 -2.06
N GLY A 548 42.08 -1.80 -1.67
CA GLY A 548 42.07 -0.67 -2.57
C GLY A 548 42.95 -1.02 -3.76
N ALA A 549 42.39 -0.94 -4.96
CA ALA A 549 43.15 -1.03 -6.20
C ALA A 549 44.42 -0.17 -6.07
N SER A 550 45.58 -0.79 -6.23
CA SER A 550 46.85 -0.08 -6.17
C SER A 550 46.93 0.89 -7.35
N PHE A 551 46.69 2.17 -7.06
CA PHE A 551 46.94 3.25 -8.01
C PHE A 551 48.45 3.27 -8.33
N SER A 552 48.80 2.81 -9.53
CA SER A 552 50.16 2.92 -10.04
C SER A 552 50.53 4.40 -10.19
N PHE A 553 51.47 4.87 -9.36
CA PHE A 553 52.04 6.22 -9.40
C PHE A 553 52.55 6.63 -10.81
N TRP A 554 52.85 5.65 -11.66
CA TRP A 554 53.27 5.87 -13.06
C TRP A 554 52.14 6.39 -13.96
N LEU A 555 50.88 6.12 -13.66
CA LEU A 555 49.73 6.58 -14.45
C LEU A 555 49.47 8.09 -14.22
N LEU A 556 49.69 8.60 -13.01
CA LEU A 556 49.60 10.03 -12.69
C LEU A 556 50.76 10.85 -13.29
N ALA A 557 51.96 10.27 -13.44
CA ALA A 557 53.08 10.93 -14.12
C ALA A 557 52.88 11.07 -15.65
N SER A 558 52.07 10.19 -16.26
CA SER A 558 51.79 10.22 -17.71
C SER A 558 50.74 11.26 -18.12
N LEU A 559 49.85 11.66 -17.20
CA LEU A 559 48.85 12.70 -17.44
C LEU A 559 49.41 14.12 -17.29
N GLY A 560 50.53 14.30 -16.58
CA GLY A 560 51.20 15.59 -16.42
C GLY A 560 52.03 16.05 -17.63
N THR A 561 52.43 15.13 -18.53
CA THR A 561 53.29 15.45 -19.69
C THR A 561 52.51 15.78 -20.96
N ILE A 562 51.22 15.46 -21.04
CA ILE A 562 50.35 15.81 -22.18
C ILE A 562 49.81 17.25 -22.06
N VAL A 563 49.76 17.83 -20.85
CA VAL A 563 49.31 19.22 -20.63
C VAL A 563 50.44 20.24 -20.85
N PHE A 564 51.72 19.85 -20.75
CA PHE A 564 52.85 20.77 -20.96
C PHE A 564 53.31 20.94 -22.42
N PHE A 565 52.81 20.14 -23.37
CA PHE A 565 53.16 20.26 -24.80
C PHE A 565 52.07 20.87 -25.69
N ARG A 566 50.96 21.37 -25.13
CA ARG A 566 49.89 22.04 -25.89
C ARG A 566 49.82 23.58 -25.73
N PHE A 567 50.81 24.19 -25.07
CA PHE A 567 50.97 25.65 -24.95
C PHE A 567 52.32 26.19 -25.47
N ARG A 568 52.89 25.56 -26.52
CA ARG A 568 53.93 26.18 -27.34
C ARG A 568 53.79 25.78 -28.81
N ARG A 569 52.89 26.45 -29.53
CA ARG A 569 53.11 27.03 -30.87
C ARG A 569 51.96 27.94 -31.25
#